data_AF-A0A7C6Y5G5-F1
#
_entry.id   AF-A0A7C6Y5G5-F1
#
_cell.length_a   1.000
_cell.length_b   1.000
_cell.length_c   1.000
_cell.angle_alpha   90.00
_cell.angle_beta   90.00
_cell.angle_gamma   90.00
#
_symmetry.space_group_name_H-M   'P 1'
#
loop_
_entity.id
_entity.type
_entity.pdbx_description
1 polymer ?
#
loop_
_entity_poly.entity_id
_entity_poly.type
_entity_poly.pdbx_seq_one_letter_code
_entity_poly.pdbx_strand_id
1 'polypeptide(L)'
;DEIHPQNHFSTESAGYVVDFFYTAFGTPEGFKTIKASNQTWWLKETFTTIGLVAFFALIFPVVNLLLTIPFFANLKKKKLVTGEGLEVEEDLPKLCGVQKHLSYWIPGVAGVLFGGFILRDVVVDYKKYFPLTQRFPQDTTNWVVLWAMICGLFSLALVLITYIVNLIVNKVRKVDNTGYGNPFEVARIGSAKDFFKTLLLAATTVASLYLVLFINWGIFKTDFRIWTLAVKVFNVPMMLPTMLRYAVLFSVYYILVGIANMTYRVKNLPEWTTIAINAFFNAFGVLLVILIQYITFRSTGELWQPEMALGYIVVFPLVPILVIATIISRKLYKKTGNIWLGSLINALLFTIITVSGTAASFAYILG
;
A
#
# COMPACT_ATOMS: atom_id res chain seq x y z
N ASP A 1 23.66 12.80 -17.77
CA ASP A 1 22.51 13.43 -17.07
C ASP A 1 21.63 12.41 -16.37
N GLU A 2 21.63 12.47 -15.05
CA GLU A 2 20.83 11.63 -14.15
C GLU A 2 19.86 12.51 -13.36
N ILE A 3 18.65 12.00 -13.12
CA ILE A 3 17.73 12.63 -12.16
C ILE A 3 18.18 12.25 -10.75
N HIS A 4 18.07 13.14 -9.76
CA HIS A 4 18.37 12.84 -8.34
C HIS A 4 17.98 11.41 -7.89
N PRO A 5 16.74 10.92 -8.14
CA PRO A 5 16.35 9.57 -7.77
C PRO A 5 17.15 8.45 -8.47
N GLN A 6 17.62 8.67 -9.71
CA GLN A 6 18.41 7.73 -10.50
C GLN A 6 19.83 7.56 -9.96
N ASN A 7 20.41 8.57 -9.30
CA ASN A 7 21.76 8.50 -8.75
C ASN A 7 21.96 7.33 -7.77
N HIS A 8 20.87 6.85 -7.15
CA HIS A 8 20.90 5.73 -6.20
C HIS A 8 21.19 4.38 -6.86
N PHE A 9 21.01 4.30 -8.18
CA PHE A 9 21.28 3.10 -8.99
C PHE A 9 22.38 3.34 -10.03
N SER A 10 23.09 4.46 -9.94
CA SER A 10 24.12 4.81 -10.89
C SER A 10 25.50 4.39 -10.42
N THR A 11 26.14 3.55 -11.22
CA THR A 11 27.54 3.19 -11.03
C THR A 11 28.47 4.37 -11.32
N GLU A 12 28.06 5.30 -12.20
CA GLU A 12 28.80 6.51 -12.52
C GLU A 12 28.79 7.49 -11.35
N SER A 13 27.61 7.85 -10.84
CA SER A 13 27.47 8.72 -9.66
C SER A 13 28.16 8.13 -8.43
N ALA A 14 28.03 6.82 -8.19
CA ALA A 14 28.74 6.16 -7.11
C ALA A 14 30.27 6.22 -7.29
N GLY A 15 30.75 6.12 -8.54
CA GLY A 15 32.16 6.25 -8.88
C GLY A 15 32.69 7.64 -8.54
N TYR A 16 31.96 8.70 -8.94
CA TYR A 16 32.33 10.08 -8.62
C TYR A 16 32.38 10.35 -7.12
N VAL A 17 31.48 9.75 -6.32
CA VAL A 17 31.54 9.85 -4.86
C VAL A 17 32.81 9.18 -4.32
N VAL A 18 33.17 7.99 -4.81
CA VAL A 18 34.41 7.30 -4.40
C VAL A 18 35.65 8.12 -4.76
N ASP A 19 35.71 8.64 -5.99
CA ASP A 19 36.82 9.47 -6.45
C ASP A 19 36.94 10.78 -5.66
N PHE A 20 35.81 11.39 -5.30
CA PHE A 20 35.77 12.55 -4.43
C PHE A 20 36.43 12.26 -3.08
N PHE A 21 36.09 11.13 -2.43
CA PHE A 21 36.69 10.77 -1.14
C PHE A 21 38.19 10.49 -1.26
N TYR A 22 38.63 9.79 -2.31
CA TYR A 22 40.06 9.58 -2.54
C TYR A 22 40.81 10.88 -2.82
N THR A 23 40.21 11.80 -3.57
CA THR A 23 40.82 13.10 -3.89
C THR A 23 40.90 13.98 -2.65
N ALA A 24 39.85 14.01 -1.83
CA ALA A 24 39.77 14.88 -0.65
C ALA A 24 40.61 14.38 0.52
N PHE A 25 40.69 13.06 0.72
CA PHE A 25 41.27 12.47 1.95
C PHE A 25 42.45 11.52 1.68
N GLY A 26 42.75 11.22 0.42
CA GLY A 26 43.76 10.22 0.06
C GLY A 26 43.30 8.79 0.35
N THR A 27 44.25 7.85 0.22
CA THR A 27 44.05 6.47 0.67
C THR A 27 44.63 6.32 2.08
N PRO A 28 43.92 5.72 3.05
CA PRO A 28 44.44 5.48 4.38
C PRO A 28 45.76 4.68 4.36
N GLU A 29 46.67 5.00 5.27
CA GLU A 29 47.96 4.32 5.36
C GLU A 29 47.79 2.81 5.59
N GLY A 30 48.60 2.00 4.89
CA GLY A 30 48.51 0.54 4.95
C GLY A 30 47.45 -0.09 4.04
N PHE A 31 46.64 0.71 3.33
CA PHE A 31 45.65 0.22 2.38
C PHE A 31 45.99 0.57 0.93
N LYS A 32 45.53 -0.25 -0.02
CA LYS A 32 45.63 0.03 -1.45
C LYS A 32 44.37 0.73 -1.94
N THR A 33 44.53 1.67 -2.86
CA THR A 33 43.41 2.29 -3.56
C THR A 33 42.64 1.24 -4.33
N ILE A 34 41.32 1.24 -4.16
CA ILE A 34 40.40 0.37 -4.89
C ILE A 34 39.81 1.20 -6.04
N LYS A 35 39.74 0.65 -7.25
CA LYS A 35 39.14 1.36 -8.39
C LYS A 35 37.70 1.75 -8.06
N ALA A 36 37.29 2.98 -8.41
CA ALA A 36 35.93 3.47 -8.20
C ALA A 36 34.85 2.62 -8.90
N SER A 37 35.22 1.89 -9.95
CA SER A 37 34.34 0.93 -10.64
C SER A 37 34.12 -0.38 -9.87
N ASN A 38 34.91 -0.69 -8.84
CA ASN A 38 34.79 -1.91 -8.05
C ASN A 38 33.72 -1.75 -6.97
N GLN A 39 32.46 -1.77 -7.39
CA GLN A 39 31.30 -1.48 -6.56
C GLN A 39 30.50 -2.76 -6.25
N THR A 40 30.12 -2.94 -4.98
CA THR A 40 29.36 -4.10 -4.49
C THR A 40 27.98 -3.74 -3.93
N TRP A 41 27.60 -2.47 -3.95
CA TRP A 41 26.32 -2.01 -3.38
C TRP A 41 25.10 -2.66 -4.07
N TRP A 42 25.20 -2.97 -5.37
CA TRP A 42 24.10 -3.59 -6.13
C TRP A 42 23.81 -5.02 -5.65
N LEU A 43 24.82 -5.75 -5.15
CA LEU A 43 24.63 -7.07 -4.53
C LEU A 43 23.80 -6.94 -3.26
N LYS A 44 24.17 -6.01 -2.38
CA LYS A 44 23.40 -5.71 -1.17
C LYS A 44 21.96 -5.38 -1.54
N GLU A 45 21.76 -4.46 -2.48
CA GLU A 45 20.43 -4.01 -2.92
C GLU A 45 19.58 -5.17 -3.47
N THR A 46 20.19 -6.08 -4.22
CA THR A 46 19.53 -7.28 -4.76
C THR A 46 19.06 -8.20 -3.63
N PHE A 47 19.93 -8.54 -2.67
CA PHE A 47 19.57 -9.43 -1.57
C PHE A 47 18.58 -8.80 -0.59
N THR A 48 18.67 -7.49 -0.32
CA THR A 48 17.67 -6.78 0.50
C THR A 48 16.32 -6.72 -0.20
N THR A 49 16.29 -6.65 -1.55
CA THR A 49 15.08 -6.73 -2.36
C THR A 49 14.45 -8.13 -2.29
N ILE A 50 15.25 -9.19 -2.41
CA ILE A 50 14.76 -10.57 -2.24
C ILE A 50 14.15 -10.74 -0.84
N GLY A 51 14.84 -10.24 0.19
CA GLY A 51 14.33 -10.23 1.56
C GLY A 51 13.03 -9.45 1.70
N LEU A 52 12.88 -8.31 1.01
CA LEU A 52 11.64 -7.53 0.98
C LEU A 52 10.47 -8.29 0.36
N VAL A 53 10.70 -8.96 -0.77
CA VAL A 53 9.67 -9.81 -1.41
C VAL A 53 9.28 -10.95 -0.48
N ALA A 54 10.26 -11.61 0.16
CA ALA A 54 10.01 -12.68 1.12
C ALA A 54 9.24 -12.18 2.35
N PHE A 55 9.55 -10.98 2.85
CA PHE A 55 8.86 -10.34 3.97
C PHE A 55 7.36 -10.14 3.70
N PHE A 56 6.99 -9.62 2.52
CA PHE A 56 5.58 -9.50 2.15
C PHE A 56 4.93 -10.86 1.86
N ALA A 57 5.65 -11.80 1.26
CA ALA A 57 5.14 -13.15 1.00
C ALA A 57 4.83 -13.90 2.32
N LEU A 58 5.59 -13.66 3.39
CA LEU A 58 5.44 -14.27 4.71
C LEU A 58 4.08 -13.98 5.37
N ILE A 59 3.39 -12.90 4.97
CA ILE A 59 2.04 -12.56 5.46
C ILE A 59 1.08 -13.74 5.31
N PHE A 60 1.09 -14.39 4.14
CA PHE A 60 0.12 -15.44 3.82
C PHE A 60 0.27 -16.71 4.67
N PRO A 61 1.47 -17.33 4.79
CA PRO A 61 1.65 -18.49 5.66
C PRO A 61 1.45 -18.14 7.15
N VAL A 62 1.85 -16.95 7.61
CA VAL A 62 1.60 -16.52 9.01
C VAL A 62 0.10 -16.44 9.29
N VAL A 63 -0.67 -15.77 8.44
CA VAL A 63 -2.13 -15.71 8.60
C VAL A 63 -2.75 -17.12 8.55
N ASN A 64 -2.28 -17.99 7.66
CA ASN A 64 -2.77 -19.37 7.60
C ASN A 64 -2.54 -20.12 8.91
N LEU A 65 -1.34 -20.02 9.46
CA LEU A 65 -0.97 -20.66 10.72
C LEU A 65 -1.78 -20.10 11.89
N LEU A 66 -1.96 -18.78 11.97
CA LEU A 66 -2.77 -18.17 13.02
C LEU A 66 -4.24 -18.59 12.92
N LEU A 67 -4.79 -18.73 11.70
CA LEU A 67 -6.16 -19.21 11.48
C LEU A 67 -6.36 -20.69 11.85
N THR A 68 -5.30 -21.50 12.03
CA THR A 68 -5.44 -22.87 12.57
C THR A 68 -5.59 -22.90 14.09
N ILE A 69 -5.27 -21.81 14.79
CA ILE A 69 -5.42 -21.72 16.24
C ILE A 69 -6.92 -21.70 16.58
N PRO A 70 -7.41 -22.54 17.52
CA PRO A 70 -8.84 -22.64 17.86
C PRO A 70 -9.50 -21.29 18.20
N PHE A 71 -8.74 -20.37 18.79
CA PHE A 71 -9.19 -19.03 19.10
C PHE A 71 -9.61 -18.22 17.85
N PHE A 72 -8.87 -18.35 16.74
CA PHE A 72 -9.11 -17.64 15.47
C PHE A 72 -9.85 -18.48 14.43
N ALA A 73 -10.03 -19.78 14.64
CA ALA A 73 -10.59 -20.70 13.66
C ALA A 73 -12.00 -20.28 13.16
N ASN A 74 -12.78 -19.62 14.02
CA ASN A 74 -14.12 -19.12 13.66
C ASN A 74 -14.11 -17.94 12.67
N LEU A 75 -12.96 -17.29 12.46
CA LEU A 75 -12.80 -16.21 11.49
C LEU A 75 -12.59 -16.73 10.06
N LYS A 76 -12.27 -18.01 9.89
CA LYS A 76 -12.10 -18.61 8.58
C LYS A 76 -13.45 -18.62 7.87
N LYS A 77 -13.45 -18.21 6.59
CA LYS A 77 -14.62 -18.28 5.72
C LYS A 77 -15.14 -19.71 5.77
N LYS A 78 -16.38 -19.88 6.22
CA LYS A 78 -17.06 -21.17 6.15
C LYS A 78 -17.24 -21.49 4.67
N LYS A 79 -16.50 -22.47 4.17
CA LYS A 79 -16.81 -23.09 2.88
C LYS A 79 -18.11 -23.84 3.10
N LEU A 80 -19.20 -23.32 2.55
CA LEU A 80 -20.43 -24.11 2.42
C LEU A 80 -20.07 -25.23 1.44
N VAL A 81 -19.87 -26.43 1.97
CA VAL A 81 -19.77 -27.65 1.19
C VAL A 81 -21.20 -28.15 1.07
N THR A 82 -21.84 -27.94 -0.08
CA THR A 82 -22.98 -28.78 -0.45
C THR A 82 -22.46 -30.20 -0.66
N GLY A 83 -23.30 -31.22 -0.41
CA GLY A 83 -22.93 -32.64 -0.35
C GLY A 83 -22.25 -33.25 -1.59
N GLU A 84 -21.94 -32.45 -2.60
CA GLU A 84 -21.28 -32.82 -3.86
C GLU A 84 -19.86 -32.26 -3.99
N GLY A 85 -19.28 -31.66 -2.95
CA GLY A 85 -17.91 -31.14 -2.98
C GLY A 85 -17.70 -29.88 -3.82
N LEU A 86 -18.78 -29.29 -4.34
CA LEU A 86 -18.77 -28.00 -5.02
C LEU A 86 -18.79 -26.86 -3.99
N GLU A 87 -17.75 -26.03 -4.03
CA GLU A 87 -17.73 -24.77 -3.29
C GLU A 87 -18.92 -23.91 -3.76
N VAL A 88 -19.76 -23.42 -2.85
CA VAL A 88 -20.82 -22.45 -3.20
C VAL A 88 -20.17 -21.28 -3.92
N GLU A 89 -20.42 -21.20 -5.23
CA GLU A 89 -19.92 -20.16 -6.11
C GLU A 89 -20.53 -18.84 -5.65
N GLU A 90 -19.72 -17.85 -5.28
CA GLU A 90 -20.24 -16.53 -4.96
C GLU A 90 -20.99 -15.99 -6.19
N ASP A 91 -22.22 -15.50 -5.98
CA ASP A 91 -23.02 -14.92 -7.06
C ASP A 91 -22.42 -13.58 -7.49
N LEU A 92 -21.43 -13.67 -8.38
CA LEU A 92 -20.69 -12.53 -8.92
C LEU A 92 -21.26 -12.12 -10.27
N PRO A 93 -21.39 -10.81 -10.54
CA PRO A 93 -21.84 -10.34 -11.84
C PRO A 93 -20.82 -10.70 -12.94
N LYS A 94 -21.32 -10.99 -14.14
CA LYS A 94 -20.47 -11.14 -15.34
C LYS A 94 -20.15 -9.75 -15.91
N LEU A 95 -18.91 -9.54 -16.38
CA LEU A 95 -18.51 -8.35 -17.13
C LEU A 95 -19.05 -8.45 -18.56
N CYS A 96 -20.33 -8.15 -18.75
CA CYS A 96 -20.98 -8.19 -20.06
C CYS A 96 -22.01 -7.05 -20.20
N GLY A 97 -22.16 -6.57 -21.43
CA GLY A 97 -23.07 -5.49 -21.75
C GLY A 97 -22.53 -4.09 -21.42
N VAL A 98 -23.07 -3.08 -22.10
CA VAL A 98 -22.58 -1.70 -22.03
C VAL A 98 -22.66 -1.16 -20.59
N GLN A 99 -23.78 -1.37 -19.89
CA GLN A 99 -23.98 -0.89 -18.52
C GLN A 99 -22.90 -1.42 -17.57
N LYS A 100 -22.60 -2.73 -17.61
CA LYS A 100 -21.60 -3.30 -16.71
C LYS A 100 -20.20 -2.77 -17.03
N HIS A 101 -19.83 -2.67 -18.32
CA HIS A 101 -18.57 -2.07 -18.72
C HIS A 101 -18.42 -0.62 -18.24
N LEU A 102 -19.45 0.21 -18.42
CA LEU A 102 -19.43 1.60 -17.94
C LEU A 102 -19.28 1.64 -16.40
N SER A 103 -20.07 0.85 -15.68
CA SER A 103 -20.01 0.77 -14.22
C SER A 103 -18.71 0.16 -13.66
N TYR A 104 -17.94 -0.53 -14.50
CA TYR A 104 -16.68 -1.16 -14.12
C TYR A 104 -15.48 -0.25 -14.42
N TRP A 105 -15.42 0.31 -15.62
CA TRP A 105 -14.27 1.08 -16.10
C TRP A 105 -14.30 2.55 -15.72
N ILE A 106 -15.46 3.22 -15.78
CA ILE A 106 -15.54 4.66 -15.48
C ILE A 106 -15.06 4.96 -14.05
N PRO A 107 -15.52 4.25 -12.99
CA PRO A 107 -15.03 4.49 -11.65
C PRO A 107 -13.53 4.23 -11.51
N GLY A 108 -12.99 3.20 -12.17
CA GLY A 108 -11.56 2.90 -12.16
C GLY A 108 -10.73 4.05 -12.74
N VAL A 109 -11.13 4.54 -13.92
CA VAL A 109 -10.46 5.68 -14.59
C VAL A 109 -10.61 6.96 -13.77
N ALA A 110 -11.80 7.24 -13.25
CA ALA A 110 -12.03 8.41 -12.38
C ALA A 110 -11.16 8.34 -11.12
N GLY A 111 -11.05 7.16 -10.49
CA GLY A 111 -10.20 6.94 -9.32
C GLY A 111 -8.72 7.16 -9.60
N VAL A 112 -8.22 6.67 -10.74
CA VAL A 112 -6.83 6.90 -11.19
C VAL A 112 -6.54 8.38 -11.37
N LEU A 113 -7.39 9.08 -12.14
CA LEU A 113 -7.16 10.49 -12.44
C LEU A 113 -7.25 11.32 -11.16
N PHE A 114 -8.30 11.12 -10.37
CA PHE A 114 -8.45 11.84 -9.11
C PHE A 114 -7.29 11.60 -8.16
N GLY A 115 -6.94 10.33 -7.90
CA GLY A 115 -5.89 9.97 -6.94
C GLY A 115 -4.51 10.52 -7.31
N GLY A 116 -4.17 10.57 -8.60
CA GLY A 116 -2.94 11.18 -9.08
C GLY A 116 -2.96 12.71 -8.99
N PHE A 117 -3.94 13.35 -9.60
CA PHE A 117 -3.94 14.80 -9.78
C PHE A 117 -4.27 15.60 -8.51
N ILE A 118 -5.04 15.03 -7.56
CA ILE A 118 -5.32 15.70 -6.28
C ILE A 118 -4.08 15.79 -5.36
N LEU A 119 -3.02 15.03 -5.67
CA LEU A 119 -1.83 14.91 -4.82
C LEU A 119 -1.16 16.26 -4.55
N ARG A 120 -0.99 17.08 -5.60
CA ARG A 120 -0.37 18.41 -5.49
C ARG A 120 -1.12 19.30 -4.51
N ASP A 121 -2.43 19.43 -4.71
CA ASP A 121 -3.26 20.33 -3.91
C ASP A 121 -3.25 19.89 -2.44
N VAL A 122 -3.28 18.58 -2.18
CA VAL A 122 -3.14 18.07 -0.81
C VAL A 122 -1.76 18.43 -0.24
N VAL A 123 -0.67 18.18 -0.96
CA VAL A 123 0.69 18.42 -0.43
C VAL A 123 0.97 19.90 -0.18
N VAL A 124 0.43 20.80 -1.01
CA VAL A 124 0.61 22.24 -0.84
C VAL A 124 -0.23 22.77 0.32
N ASP A 125 -1.50 22.35 0.43
CA ASP A 125 -2.45 22.95 1.38
C ASP A 125 -2.68 22.14 2.66
N TYR A 126 -2.05 20.96 2.83
CA TYR A 126 -2.39 20.07 3.96
C TYR A 126 -2.23 20.75 5.33
N LYS A 127 -1.27 21.67 5.50
CA LYS A 127 -0.99 22.33 6.78
C LYS A 127 -2.19 23.12 7.31
N LYS A 128 -3.07 23.57 6.41
CA LYS A 128 -4.33 24.24 6.76
C LYS A 128 -5.34 23.30 7.43
N TYR A 129 -5.35 22.03 7.01
CA TYR A 129 -6.35 21.03 7.41
C TYR A 129 -5.81 20.05 8.45
N PHE A 130 -4.52 19.76 8.41
CA PHE A 130 -3.85 18.80 9.28
C PHE A 130 -2.45 19.33 9.68
N PRO A 131 -2.39 20.32 10.60
CA PRO A 131 -1.16 20.96 10.97
C PRO A 131 -0.20 20.01 11.68
N LEU A 132 1.08 20.32 11.56
CA LEU A 132 2.14 19.60 12.26
C LEU A 132 2.03 19.85 13.77
N THR A 133 1.96 18.78 14.55
CA THR A 133 1.82 18.86 16.02
C THR A 133 2.71 17.81 16.67
N GLN A 134 2.91 17.89 17.99
CA GLN A 134 3.64 16.86 18.73
C GLN A 134 3.02 15.45 18.58
N ARG A 135 1.69 15.37 18.44
CA ARG A 135 0.97 14.10 18.24
C ARG A 135 1.12 13.55 16.83
N PHE A 136 1.25 14.44 15.85
CA PHE A 136 1.44 14.13 14.43
C PHE A 136 2.71 14.83 13.92
N PRO A 137 3.90 14.33 14.32
CA PRO A 137 5.15 15.08 14.22
C PRO A 137 5.85 14.95 12.88
N GLN A 138 5.28 14.21 11.92
CA GLN A 138 5.90 13.91 10.64
C GLN A 138 5.18 14.66 9.51
N ASP A 139 5.86 15.66 8.93
CA ASP A 139 5.36 16.48 7.81
C ASP A 139 4.88 15.58 6.66
N THR A 140 5.75 14.66 6.23
CA THR A 140 5.48 13.77 5.10
C THR A 140 4.32 12.81 5.37
N THR A 141 4.30 12.17 6.55
CA THR A 141 3.22 11.23 6.89
C THR A 141 1.87 11.94 6.99
N ASN A 142 1.84 13.20 7.43
CA ASN A 142 0.61 13.99 7.56
C ASN A 142 -0.09 14.19 6.22
N TRP A 143 0.61 14.68 5.20
CA TRP A 143 -0.03 14.88 3.90
C TRP A 143 -0.31 13.55 3.20
N VAL A 144 0.53 12.52 3.37
CA VAL A 144 0.28 11.18 2.79
C VAL A 144 -1.01 10.59 3.36
N VAL A 145 -1.22 10.67 4.68
CA VAL A 145 -2.45 10.13 5.29
C VAL A 145 -3.67 10.95 4.93
N LEU A 146 -3.55 12.28 4.83
CA LEU A 146 -4.64 13.15 4.38
C LEU A 146 -5.04 12.83 2.93
N TRP A 147 -4.06 12.69 2.04
CA TRP A 147 -4.26 12.30 0.64
C TRP A 147 -4.93 10.92 0.55
N ALA A 148 -4.46 9.94 1.34
CA ALA A 148 -5.04 8.61 1.38
C ALA A 148 -6.51 8.66 1.84
N MET A 149 -6.85 9.41 2.89
CA MET A 149 -8.23 9.55 3.36
C MET A 149 -9.14 10.17 2.28
N ILE A 150 -8.68 11.24 1.61
CA ILE A 150 -9.42 11.89 0.52
C ILE A 150 -9.66 10.91 -0.64
N CYS A 151 -8.64 10.14 -1.04
CA CYS A 151 -8.77 9.11 -2.07
C CYS A 151 -9.70 7.98 -1.66
N GLY A 152 -9.66 7.54 -0.39
CA GLY A 152 -10.57 6.52 0.15
C GLY A 152 -12.02 6.98 0.13
N LEU A 153 -12.29 8.21 0.56
CA LEU A 153 -13.64 8.81 0.52
C LEU A 153 -14.15 8.98 -0.90
N PHE A 154 -13.29 9.41 -1.84
CA PHE A 154 -13.64 9.49 -3.25
C PHE A 154 -13.94 8.10 -3.84
N SER A 155 -13.13 7.10 -3.51
CA SER A 155 -13.38 5.70 -3.92
C SER A 155 -14.72 5.19 -3.38
N LEU A 156 -15.08 5.53 -2.13
CA LEU A 156 -16.38 5.19 -1.57
C LEU A 156 -17.51 5.89 -2.33
N ALA A 157 -17.36 7.17 -2.62
CA ALA A 157 -18.34 7.94 -3.39
C ALA A 157 -18.57 7.31 -4.77
N LEU A 158 -17.50 6.91 -5.47
CA LEU A 158 -17.59 6.21 -6.75
C LEU A 158 -18.34 4.87 -6.64
N VAL A 159 -18.07 4.07 -5.62
CA VAL A 159 -18.79 2.81 -5.36
C VAL A 159 -20.28 3.08 -5.12
N LEU A 160 -20.62 4.07 -4.29
CA LEU A 160 -21.99 4.46 -3.98
C LEU A 160 -22.76 4.98 -5.20
N ILE A 161 -22.16 5.92 -5.94
CA ILE A 161 -22.75 6.47 -7.17
C ILE A 161 -23.00 5.35 -8.17
N THR A 162 -22.01 4.48 -8.38
CA THR A 162 -22.14 3.35 -9.30
C THR A 162 -23.25 2.40 -8.88
N TYR A 163 -23.36 2.11 -7.58
CA TYR A 163 -24.41 1.26 -7.03
C TYR A 163 -25.80 1.88 -7.24
N ILE A 164 -25.98 3.16 -6.88
CA ILE A 164 -27.25 3.88 -7.02
C ILE A 164 -27.67 4.00 -8.49
N VAL A 165 -26.75 4.35 -9.38
CA VAL A 165 -27.02 4.45 -10.83
C VAL A 165 -27.47 3.10 -11.38
N ASN A 166 -26.81 2.00 -11.01
CA ASN A 166 -27.23 0.66 -11.45
C ASN A 166 -28.61 0.29 -10.91
N LEU A 167 -28.93 0.59 -9.64
CA LEU A 167 -30.26 0.36 -9.09
C LEU A 167 -31.35 1.11 -9.86
N ILE A 168 -31.11 2.39 -10.17
CA ILE A 168 -32.07 3.22 -10.93
C ILE A 168 -32.24 2.66 -12.34
N VAL A 169 -31.14 2.37 -13.05
CA VAL A 169 -31.18 1.85 -14.42
C VAL A 169 -31.90 0.50 -14.47
N ASN A 170 -31.63 -0.41 -13.54
CA ASN A 170 -32.29 -1.72 -13.50
C ASN A 170 -33.79 -1.59 -13.17
N LYS A 171 -34.16 -0.66 -12.26
CA LYS A 171 -35.57 -0.36 -11.97
C LYS A 171 -36.31 0.19 -13.19
N VAL A 172 -35.68 1.09 -13.98
CA VAL A 172 -36.25 1.64 -15.21
C VAL A 172 -36.38 0.56 -16.29
N ARG A 173 -35.37 -0.31 -16.42
CA ARG A 173 -35.36 -1.40 -17.40
C ARG A 173 -36.20 -2.62 -16.99
N LYS A 174 -36.76 -2.63 -15.78
CA LYS A 174 -37.50 -3.76 -15.18
C LYS A 174 -36.72 -5.08 -15.24
N VAL A 175 -35.39 -5.00 -15.01
CA VAL A 175 -34.51 -6.16 -14.94
C VAL A 175 -34.22 -6.45 -13.47
N ASP A 176 -34.24 -7.72 -13.08
CA ASP A 176 -33.90 -8.12 -11.72
C ASP A 176 -32.46 -7.72 -11.37
N ASN A 177 -32.25 -7.21 -10.16
CA ASN A 177 -30.94 -6.78 -9.65
C ASN A 177 -29.97 -7.93 -9.36
N THR A 178 -30.16 -9.09 -9.98
CA THR A 178 -29.28 -10.25 -9.89
C THR A 178 -27.83 -9.83 -10.18
N GLY A 179 -26.92 -10.06 -9.22
CA GLY A 179 -25.51 -9.69 -9.31
C GLY A 179 -25.11 -8.27 -8.88
N TYR A 180 -26.03 -7.40 -8.46
CA TYR A 180 -25.73 -6.10 -7.84
C TYR A 180 -26.08 -6.11 -6.34
N GLY A 181 -25.35 -6.94 -5.58
CA GLY A 181 -25.45 -6.99 -4.11
C GLY A 181 -25.01 -5.68 -3.45
N ASN A 182 -25.45 -5.46 -2.22
CA ASN A 182 -25.07 -4.28 -1.46
C ASN A 182 -23.54 -4.26 -1.26
N PRO A 183 -22.82 -3.21 -1.71
CA PRO A 183 -21.35 -3.16 -1.66
C PRO A 183 -20.80 -3.23 -0.22
N PHE A 184 -21.61 -2.93 0.80
CA PHE A 184 -21.20 -2.99 2.20
C PHE A 184 -21.36 -4.37 2.85
N GLU A 185 -21.94 -5.37 2.17
CA GLU A 185 -22.07 -6.72 2.72
C GLU A 185 -20.71 -7.34 3.05
N VAL A 186 -19.69 -7.05 2.26
CA VAL A 186 -18.31 -7.49 2.49
C VAL A 186 -17.67 -6.89 3.74
N ALA A 187 -18.24 -5.79 4.25
CA ALA A 187 -17.82 -5.09 5.47
C ALA A 187 -18.71 -5.46 6.68
N ARG A 188 -19.69 -6.36 6.52
CA ARG A 188 -20.60 -6.73 7.60
C ARG A 188 -19.82 -7.36 8.76
N ILE A 189 -20.00 -6.79 9.96
CA ILE A 189 -19.48 -7.36 11.20
C ILE A 189 -20.52 -8.31 11.76
N GLY A 190 -20.18 -9.61 11.83
CA GLY A 190 -21.08 -10.62 12.40
C GLY A 190 -21.24 -10.50 13.92
N SER A 191 -20.16 -10.20 14.63
CA SER A 191 -20.13 -10.00 16.08
C SER A 191 -18.96 -9.09 16.48
N ALA A 192 -19.14 -8.26 17.51
CA ALA A 192 -18.06 -7.47 18.09
C ALA A 192 -16.88 -8.35 18.53
N LYS A 193 -17.16 -9.55 19.07
CA LYS A 193 -16.15 -10.53 19.45
C LYS A 193 -15.28 -10.96 18.26
N ASP A 194 -15.90 -11.23 17.11
CA ASP A 194 -15.18 -11.65 15.91
C ASP A 194 -14.39 -10.49 15.29
N PHE A 195 -14.90 -9.26 15.40
CA PHE A 195 -14.15 -8.07 15.02
C PHE A 195 -12.88 -7.90 15.87
N PHE A 196 -12.97 -7.99 17.20
CA PHE A 196 -11.80 -7.92 18.07
C PHE A 196 -10.81 -9.06 17.84
N LYS A 197 -11.28 -10.28 17.59
CA LYS A 197 -10.42 -11.39 17.16
C LYS A 197 -9.71 -11.08 15.85
N THR A 198 -10.38 -10.45 14.89
CA THR A 198 -9.79 -10.06 13.61
C THR A 198 -8.72 -8.98 13.80
N LEU A 199 -8.97 -8.01 14.68
CA LEU A 199 -7.99 -6.99 15.06
C LEU A 199 -6.75 -7.62 15.73
N LEU A 200 -6.95 -8.54 16.66
CA LEU A 200 -5.85 -9.26 17.31
C LEU A 200 -5.06 -10.10 16.29
N LEU A 201 -5.75 -10.82 15.40
CA LEU A 201 -5.13 -11.59 14.32
C LEU A 201 -4.26 -10.70 13.42
N ALA A 202 -4.76 -9.52 13.04
CA ALA A 202 -4.01 -8.55 12.24
C ALA A 202 -2.77 -8.04 12.99
N ALA A 203 -2.93 -7.65 14.26
CA ALA A 203 -1.83 -7.16 15.09
C ALA A 203 -0.76 -8.24 15.30
N THR A 204 -1.14 -9.48 15.63
CA THR A 204 -0.22 -10.61 15.78
C THR A 204 0.49 -10.96 14.48
N THR A 205 -0.21 -10.86 13.33
CA THR A 205 0.41 -11.07 12.02
C THR A 205 1.51 -10.03 11.80
N VAL A 206 1.22 -8.74 11.95
CA VAL A 206 2.20 -7.67 11.75
C VAL A 206 3.36 -7.77 12.76
N ALA A 207 3.07 -8.08 14.02
CA ALA A 207 4.09 -8.31 15.03
C ALA A 207 5.03 -9.47 14.66
N SER A 208 4.50 -10.56 14.10
CA SER A 208 5.30 -11.72 13.67
C SER A 208 6.23 -11.36 12.50
N LEU A 209 5.77 -10.54 11.55
CA LEU A 209 6.61 -10.05 10.46
C LEU A 209 7.76 -9.19 10.99
N TYR A 210 7.44 -8.23 11.86
CA TYR A 210 8.46 -7.36 12.45
C TYR A 210 9.41 -8.12 13.36
N LEU A 211 8.97 -9.18 14.06
CA LEU A 211 9.86 -10.05 14.82
C LEU A 211 10.97 -10.63 13.93
N VAL A 212 10.63 -11.11 12.73
CA VAL A 212 11.63 -11.59 11.75
C VAL A 212 12.60 -10.48 11.35
N LEU A 213 12.10 -9.27 11.10
CA LEU A 213 12.95 -8.11 10.80
C LEU A 213 13.89 -7.75 11.96
N PHE A 214 13.40 -7.72 13.20
CA PHE A 214 14.22 -7.41 14.39
C PHE A 214 15.29 -8.48 14.62
N ILE A 215 14.97 -9.77 14.40
CA ILE A 215 15.97 -10.85 14.44
C ILE A 215 17.02 -10.65 13.34
N ASN A 216 16.59 -10.39 12.10
CA ASN A 216 17.50 -10.15 10.97
C ASN A 216 18.45 -8.97 11.24
N TRP A 217 17.93 -7.87 11.78
CA TRP A 217 18.73 -6.73 12.19
C TRP A 217 19.67 -7.06 13.36
N GLY A 218 19.22 -7.85 14.33
CA GLY A 218 20.02 -8.28 15.47
C GLY A 218 21.28 -9.04 15.05
N ILE A 219 21.14 -9.95 14.08
CA ILE A 219 22.21 -10.83 13.59
C ILE A 219 23.05 -10.14 12.52
N PHE A 220 22.42 -9.58 11.48
CA PHE A 220 23.11 -9.15 10.25
C PHE A 220 23.19 -7.63 10.08
N LYS A 221 22.59 -6.84 10.99
CA LYS A 221 22.51 -5.36 10.89
C LYS A 221 22.01 -4.88 9.52
N THR A 222 21.14 -5.67 8.91
CA THR A 222 20.58 -5.45 7.59
C THR A 222 19.06 -5.42 7.69
N ASP A 223 18.42 -4.62 6.84
CA ASP A 223 16.97 -4.52 6.72
C ASP A 223 16.50 -4.88 5.32
N PHE A 224 15.19 -4.91 5.12
CA PHE A 224 14.59 -5.28 3.84
C PHE A 224 14.23 -4.02 3.06
N ARG A 225 14.84 -3.83 1.89
CA ARG A 225 14.64 -2.62 1.11
C ARG A 225 14.91 -2.80 -0.37
N ILE A 226 14.24 -1.96 -1.14
CA ILE A 226 14.63 -1.56 -2.48
C ILE A 226 14.44 -0.05 -2.59
N TRP A 227 15.53 0.66 -2.84
CA TRP A 227 15.54 2.09 -3.06
C TRP A 227 14.87 2.88 -1.91
N THR A 228 13.84 3.67 -2.22
CA THR A 228 13.04 4.46 -1.26
C THR A 228 12.03 3.61 -0.47
N LEU A 229 11.77 2.36 -0.88
CA LEU A 229 10.93 1.43 -0.13
C LEU A 229 11.78 0.61 0.83
N ALA A 230 11.67 0.89 2.13
CA ALA A 230 12.42 0.18 3.17
C ALA A 230 11.52 -0.23 4.33
N VAL A 231 11.62 -1.48 4.76
CA VAL A 231 11.06 -2.02 6.00
C VAL A 231 12.21 -2.14 6.99
N LYS A 232 12.28 -1.20 7.93
CA LYS A 232 13.39 -1.08 8.89
C LYS A 232 12.94 -1.23 10.33
N VAL A 233 13.90 -1.56 11.19
CA VAL A 233 13.69 -1.53 12.63
C VAL A 233 13.50 -0.09 13.12
N PHE A 234 12.83 0.04 14.26
CA PHE A 234 12.52 1.32 14.86
C PHE A 234 12.57 1.23 16.39
N ASN A 235 12.68 2.37 17.06
CA ASN A 235 12.59 2.42 18.51
C ASN A 235 11.13 2.20 18.94
N VAL A 236 10.83 1.03 19.48
CA VAL A 236 9.45 0.61 19.78
C VAL A 236 8.78 1.54 20.82
N PRO A 237 9.37 1.83 21.99
CA PRO A 237 8.74 2.71 22.98
C PRO A 237 8.43 4.11 22.46
N MET A 238 9.31 4.67 21.62
CA MET A 238 9.15 6.03 21.10
C MET A 238 8.16 6.08 19.93
N MET A 239 8.29 5.18 18.95
CA MET A 239 7.58 5.33 17.67
C MET A 239 6.23 4.63 17.63
N LEU A 240 6.02 3.56 18.40
CA LEU A 240 4.79 2.77 18.36
C LEU A 240 3.53 3.59 18.69
N PRO A 241 3.50 4.47 19.70
CA PRO A 241 2.32 5.31 19.97
C PRO A 241 1.94 6.21 18.77
N THR A 242 2.94 6.82 18.14
CA THR A 242 2.74 7.63 16.93
C THR A 242 2.25 6.78 15.75
N MET A 243 2.82 5.60 15.56
CA MET A 243 2.36 4.64 14.53
C MET A 243 0.91 4.27 14.74
N LEU A 244 0.47 4.01 15.97
CA LEU A 244 -0.93 3.67 16.25
C LEU A 244 -1.89 4.83 15.94
N ARG A 245 -1.50 6.07 16.26
CA ARG A 245 -2.29 7.27 15.89
C ARG A 245 -2.48 7.40 14.38
N TYR A 246 -1.40 7.24 13.60
CA TYR A 246 -1.50 7.24 12.14
C TYR A 246 -2.25 6.02 11.61
N ALA A 247 -2.13 4.85 12.24
CA ALA A 247 -2.76 3.62 11.77
C ALA A 247 -4.28 3.71 11.82
N VAL A 248 -4.84 4.42 12.81
CA VAL A 248 -6.27 4.73 12.84
C VAL A 248 -6.69 5.53 11.61
N LEU A 249 -5.93 6.55 11.22
CA LEU A 249 -6.23 7.37 10.04
C LEU A 249 -6.06 6.59 8.73
N PHE A 250 -4.96 5.86 8.58
CA PHE A 250 -4.73 5.00 7.41
C PHE A 250 -5.75 3.86 7.31
N SER A 251 -6.30 3.38 8.43
CA SER A 251 -7.34 2.34 8.41
C SER A 251 -8.58 2.78 7.65
N VAL A 252 -8.94 4.07 7.72
CA VAL A 252 -10.06 4.63 6.95
C VAL A 252 -9.84 4.37 5.47
N TYR A 253 -8.67 4.75 4.94
CA TYR A 253 -8.33 4.50 3.54
C TYR A 253 -8.39 3.00 3.17
N TYR A 254 -7.70 2.14 3.92
CA TYR A 254 -7.62 0.72 3.58
C TYR A 254 -8.94 -0.04 3.75
N ILE A 255 -9.85 0.42 4.62
CA ILE A 255 -11.21 -0.12 4.73
C ILE A 255 -12.02 0.28 3.50
N LEU A 256 -12.02 1.57 3.15
CA LEU A 256 -12.81 2.09 2.02
C LEU A 256 -12.35 1.51 0.68
N VAL A 257 -11.04 1.46 0.44
CA VAL A 257 -10.47 0.80 -0.73
C VAL A 257 -10.66 -0.71 -0.67
N GLY A 258 -10.71 -1.31 0.53
CA GLY A 258 -11.09 -2.71 0.70
C GLY A 258 -12.48 -3.01 0.14
N ILE A 259 -13.47 -2.16 0.41
CA ILE A 259 -14.83 -2.27 -0.15
C ILE A 259 -14.80 -2.16 -1.68
N ALA A 260 -14.11 -1.13 -2.21
CA ALA A 260 -14.01 -0.94 -3.65
C ALA A 260 -13.32 -2.13 -4.34
N ASN A 261 -12.19 -2.59 -3.78
CA ASN A 261 -11.47 -3.76 -4.25
C ASN A 261 -12.40 -4.96 -4.33
N MET A 262 -13.27 -5.17 -3.33
CA MET A 262 -14.29 -6.24 -3.32
C MET A 262 -15.41 -6.07 -4.34
N THR A 263 -15.84 -4.84 -4.59
CA THR A 263 -16.97 -4.50 -5.48
C THR A 263 -16.67 -4.83 -6.95
N TYR A 264 -15.42 -4.62 -7.40
CA TYR A 264 -15.02 -4.80 -8.80
C TYR A 264 -14.61 -6.24 -9.17
N ARG A 265 -15.29 -7.25 -8.60
CA ARG A 265 -15.14 -8.66 -9.02
C ARG A 265 -16.09 -8.98 -10.14
N VAL A 266 -15.65 -9.88 -11.01
CA VAL A 266 -16.46 -10.39 -12.10
C VAL A 266 -16.24 -11.89 -12.26
N LYS A 267 -17.31 -12.62 -12.60
CA LYS A 267 -17.30 -14.09 -12.69
C LYS A 267 -16.52 -14.62 -13.90
N ASN A 268 -16.51 -13.87 -15.01
CA ASN A 268 -15.97 -14.31 -16.30
C ASN A 268 -14.48 -14.00 -16.51
N LEU A 269 -13.79 -13.41 -15.51
CA LEU A 269 -12.34 -13.21 -15.57
C LEU A 269 -11.66 -14.09 -14.51
N PRO A 270 -10.46 -14.62 -14.80
CA PRO A 270 -9.64 -15.27 -13.79
C PRO A 270 -9.38 -14.33 -12.60
N GLU A 271 -9.31 -14.89 -11.40
CA GLU A 271 -9.10 -14.11 -10.17
C GLU A 271 -7.81 -13.27 -10.23
N TRP A 272 -6.73 -13.80 -10.78
CA TRP A 272 -5.47 -13.06 -10.89
C TRP A 272 -5.62 -11.82 -11.81
N THR A 273 -6.47 -11.90 -12.83
CA THR A 273 -6.72 -10.80 -13.76
C THR A 273 -7.50 -9.68 -13.07
N THR A 274 -8.53 -10.01 -12.29
CA THR A 274 -9.28 -8.98 -11.53
C THR A 274 -8.42 -8.32 -10.45
N ILE A 275 -7.54 -9.09 -9.79
CA ILE A 275 -6.53 -8.55 -8.87
C ILE A 275 -5.58 -7.60 -9.60
N ALA A 276 -5.07 -8.00 -10.77
CA ALA A 276 -4.14 -7.18 -11.55
C ALA A 276 -4.79 -5.86 -12.03
N ILE A 277 -6.04 -5.91 -12.51
CA ILE A 277 -6.80 -4.73 -12.91
C ILE A 277 -7.01 -3.78 -11.72
N ASN A 278 -7.44 -4.30 -10.57
CA ASN A 278 -7.64 -3.47 -9.39
C ASN A 278 -6.31 -2.90 -8.85
N ALA A 279 -5.22 -3.67 -8.91
CA ALA A 279 -3.90 -3.21 -8.50
C ALA A 279 -3.39 -2.09 -9.41
N PHE A 280 -3.62 -2.23 -10.72
CA PHE A 280 -3.37 -1.17 -11.70
C PHE A 280 -4.17 0.09 -11.34
N PHE A 281 -5.50 0.02 -11.22
CA PHE A 281 -6.30 1.21 -10.90
C PHE A 281 -5.94 1.83 -9.54
N ASN A 282 -5.53 1.03 -8.56
CA ASN A 282 -5.13 1.55 -7.25
C ASN A 282 -3.80 2.31 -7.28
N ALA A 283 -2.84 1.90 -8.12
CA ALA A 283 -1.48 2.47 -8.12
C ALA A 283 -1.18 3.40 -9.30
N PHE A 284 -1.89 3.26 -10.42
CA PHE A 284 -1.54 3.92 -11.68
C PHE A 284 -1.70 5.43 -11.63
N GLY A 285 -2.64 5.97 -10.84
CA GLY A 285 -2.78 7.43 -10.67
C GLY A 285 -1.51 8.07 -10.13
N VAL A 286 -0.90 7.45 -9.11
CA VAL A 286 0.39 7.88 -8.54
C VAL A 286 1.52 7.69 -9.54
N LEU A 287 1.57 6.54 -10.21
CA LEU A 287 2.58 6.29 -11.24
C LEU A 287 2.51 7.30 -12.39
N LEU A 288 1.30 7.67 -12.82
CA LEU A 288 1.07 8.61 -13.92
C LEU A 288 1.67 9.98 -13.61
N VAL A 289 1.41 10.53 -12.42
CA VAL A 289 1.96 11.85 -12.06
C VAL A 289 3.47 11.83 -11.86
N ILE A 290 4.04 10.73 -11.36
CA ILE A 290 5.50 10.52 -11.33
C ILE A 290 6.06 10.53 -12.77
N LEU A 291 5.43 9.79 -13.69
CA LEU A 291 5.86 9.74 -15.09
C LEU A 291 5.81 11.13 -15.73
N ILE A 292 4.72 11.89 -15.54
CA ILE A 292 4.60 13.25 -16.08
C ILE A 292 5.74 14.14 -15.55
N GLN A 293 6.02 14.13 -14.25
CA GLN A 293 7.10 14.92 -13.65
C GLN A 293 8.46 14.64 -14.32
N TYR A 294 8.86 13.37 -14.40
CA TYR A 294 10.21 13.02 -14.85
C TYR A 294 10.35 12.94 -16.38
N ILE A 295 9.27 12.66 -17.13
CA ILE A 295 9.26 12.82 -18.59
C ILE A 295 9.40 14.30 -18.96
N THR A 296 8.69 15.19 -18.24
CA THR A 296 8.80 16.65 -18.45
C THR A 296 10.23 17.09 -18.19
N PHE A 297 10.81 16.72 -17.04
CA PHE A 297 12.20 17.03 -16.71
C PHE A 297 13.21 16.54 -17.76
N ARG A 298 13.05 15.32 -18.25
CA ARG A 298 13.91 14.77 -19.31
C ARG A 298 13.76 15.50 -20.65
N SER A 299 12.60 16.09 -20.92
CA SER A 299 12.30 16.73 -22.20
C SER A 299 12.62 18.23 -22.21
N THR A 300 12.44 18.92 -21.08
CA THR A 300 12.57 20.39 -20.98
C THR A 300 13.76 20.84 -20.13
N GLY A 301 14.34 19.96 -19.31
CA GLY A 301 15.34 20.32 -18.30
C GLY A 301 14.73 20.82 -16.98
N GLU A 302 13.40 21.01 -16.92
CA GLU A 302 12.70 21.59 -15.77
C GLU A 302 11.63 20.64 -15.21
N LEU A 303 11.44 20.67 -13.89
CA LEU A 303 10.40 19.88 -13.23
C LEU A 303 9.00 20.40 -13.62
N TRP A 304 8.04 19.49 -13.88
CA TRP A 304 6.65 19.88 -14.18
C TRP A 304 6.01 20.67 -13.02
N GLN A 305 6.22 20.20 -11.79
CA GLN A 305 5.83 20.88 -10.56
C GLN A 305 7.06 20.96 -9.63
N PRO A 306 7.84 22.05 -9.68
CA PRO A 306 9.03 22.22 -8.87
C PRO A 306 8.76 22.17 -7.36
N GLU A 307 7.60 22.68 -6.92
CA GLU A 307 7.16 22.64 -5.52
C GLU A 307 6.94 21.22 -5.00
N MET A 308 6.75 20.25 -5.91
CA MET A 308 6.53 18.83 -5.62
C MET A 308 7.80 17.99 -5.74
N ALA A 309 8.99 18.60 -5.85
CA ALA A 309 10.25 17.87 -6.04
C ALA A 309 10.46 16.75 -5.00
N LEU A 310 10.26 17.05 -3.71
CA LEU A 310 10.33 16.04 -2.64
C LEU A 310 9.09 15.14 -2.62
N GLY A 311 7.91 15.71 -2.87
CA GLY A 311 6.63 14.98 -2.86
C GLY A 311 6.62 13.80 -3.83
N TYR A 312 7.11 13.99 -5.05
CA TYR A 312 7.20 12.92 -6.04
C TYR A 312 8.18 11.81 -5.67
N ILE A 313 9.28 12.14 -4.99
CA ILE A 313 10.22 11.15 -4.44
C ILE A 313 9.53 10.29 -3.37
N VAL A 314 8.74 10.91 -2.50
CA VAL A 314 8.02 10.22 -1.41
C VAL A 314 6.96 9.26 -1.93
N VAL A 315 6.31 9.54 -3.06
CA VAL A 315 5.23 8.68 -3.58
C VAL A 315 5.70 7.51 -4.45
N PHE A 316 6.98 7.45 -4.85
CA PHE A 316 7.52 6.26 -5.52
C PHE A 316 7.27 4.95 -4.78
N PRO A 317 7.62 4.80 -3.47
CA PRO A 317 7.36 3.57 -2.74
C PRO A 317 5.86 3.29 -2.57
N LEU A 318 4.99 4.30 -2.71
CA LEU A 318 3.54 4.08 -2.65
C LEU A 318 3.04 3.23 -3.83
N VAL A 319 3.65 3.32 -5.01
CA VAL A 319 3.23 2.52 -6.19
C VAL A 319 3.26 1.00 -5.88
N PRO A 320 4.40 0.39 -5.50
CA PRO A 320 4.42 -1.03 -5.14
C PRO A 320 3.62 -1.32 -3.87
N ILE A 321 3.58 -0.42 -2.88
CA ILE A 321 2.76 -0.57 -1.66
C ILE A 321 1.28 -0.74 -2.02
N LEU A 322 0.74 0.09 -2.90
CA LEU A 322 -0.67 0.06 -3.30
C LEU A 322 -1.01 -1.21 -4.08
N VAL A 323 -0.10 -1.71 -4.91
CA VAL A 323 -0.22 -3.01 -5.59
C VAL A 323 -0.25 -4.15 -4.56
N ILE A 324 0.71 -4.19 -3.64
CA ILE A 324 0.82 -5.23 -2.62
C ILE A 324 -0.41 -5.19 -1.69
N ALA A 325 -0.87 -4.01 -1.30
CA ALA A 325 -2.06 -3.82 -0.47
C ALA A 325 -3.31 -4.42 -1.12
N THR A 326 -3.50 -4.20 -2.43
CA THR A 326 -4.60 -4.79 -3.19
C THR A 326 -4.55 -6.32 -3.16
N ILE A 327 -3.35 -6.90 -3.33
CA ILE A 327 -3.13 -8.36 -3.31
C ILE A 327 -3.41 -8.94 -1.92
N ILE A 328 -2.90 -8.32 -0.84
CA ILE A 328 -3.14 -8.74 0.54
C ILE A 328 -4.64 -8.72 0.84
N SER A 329 -5.31 -7.59 0.56
CA SER A 329 -6.75 -7.43 0.77
C SER A 329 -7.55 -8.54 0.07
N ARG A 330 -7.21 -8.84 -1.19
CA ARG A 330 -7.84 -9.89 -2.00
C ARG A 330 -7.63 -11.30 -1.46
N LYS A 331 -6.38 -11.67 -1.22
CA LYS A 331 -6.05 -13.04 -0.78
C LYS A 331 -6.58 -13.32 0.62
N LEU A 332 -6.60 -12.33 1.51
CA LEU A 332 -7.12 -12.50 2.86
C LEU A 332 -8.65 -12.49 2.91
N TYR A 333 -9.33 -11.71 2.05
CA TYR A 333 -10.78 -11.81 1.88
C TYR A 333 -11.22 -13.23 1.52
N LYS A 334 -10.52 -13.93 0.61
CA LYS A 334 -10.85 -15.32 0.26
C LYS A 334 -10.71 -16.29 1.44
N LYS A 335 -9.93 -15.93 2.46
CA LYS A 335 -9.70 -16.75 3.66
C LYS A 335 -10.72 -16.48 4.76
N THR A 336 -11.20 -15.25 4.92
CA THR A 336 -12.10 -14.85 6.02
C THR A 336 -13.53 -14.53 5.59
N GLY A 337 -13.75 -14.22 4.31
CA GLY A 337 -15.06 -13.82 3.77
C GLY A 337 -15.45 -12.38 4.07
N ASN A 338 -14.56 -11.58 4.66
CA ASN A 338 -14.79 -10.16 4.96
C ASN A 338 -13.51 -9.34 4.71
N ILE A 339 -13.66 -8.02 4.57
CA ILE A 339 -12.53 -7.13 4.24
C ILE A 339 -11.60 -6.82 5.42
N TRP A 340 -12.09 -7.01 6.66
CA TRP A 340 -11.47 -6.46 7.87
C TRP A 340 -10.03 -6.90 8.07
N LEU A 341 -9.74 -8.20 7.95
CA LEU A 341 -8.40 -8.72 8.18
C LEU A 341 -7.37 -8.10 7.22
N GLY A 342 -7.70 -8.04 5.93
CA GLY A 342 -6.84 -7.47 4.90
C GLY A 342 -6.63 -5.97 5.09
N SER A 343 -7.70 -5.22 5.35
CA SER A 343 -7.64 -3.78 5.58
C SER A 343 -6.85 -3.42 6.84
N LEU A 344 -7.01 -4.17 7.93
CA LEU A 344 -6.29 -3.91 9.19
C LEU A 344 -4.81 -4.26 9.09
N ILE A 345 -4.45 -5.37 8.43
CA ILE A 345 -3.04 -5.71 8.16
C ILE A 345 -2.39 -4.63 7.29
N ASN A 346 -3.05 -4.22 6.20
CA ASN A 346 -2.53 -3.15 5.34
C ASN A 346 -2.35 -1.83 6.13
N ALA A 347 -3.34 -1.44 6.93
CA ALA A 347 -3.27 -0.23 7.74
C ALA A 347 -2.08 -0.27 8.69
N LEU A 348 -1.98 -1.30 9.53
CA LEU A 348 -0.88 -1.43 10.48
C LEU A 348 0.48 -1.53 9.79
N LEU A 349 0.60 -2.43 8.81
CA LEU A 349 1.88 -2.71 8.15
C LEU A 349 2.43 -1.48 7.43
N PHE A 350 1.62 -0.87 6.55
CA PHE A 350 2.09 0.26 5.75
C PHE A 350 2.21 1.54 6.59
N THR A 351 1.43 1.70 7.66
CA THR A 351 1.71 2.80 8.61
C THR A 351 3.07 2.64 9.26
N ILE A 352 3.44 1.45 9.75
CA ILE A 352 4.75 1.25 10.39
C ILE A 352 5.88 1.47 9.38
N ILE A 353 5.72 1.00 8.13
CA ILE A 353 6.69 1.25 7.05
C ILE A 353 6.86 2.75 6.82
N THR A 354 5.77 3.49 6.62
CA THR A 354 5.81 4.94 6.37
C THR A 354 6.39 5.72 7.56
N VAL A 355 5.90 5.47 8.77
CA VAL A 355 6.31 6.22 9.97
C VAL A 355 7.74 5.91 10.35
N SER A 356 8.19 4.65 10.22
CA SER A 356 9.60 4.34 10.44
C SER A 356 10.46 5.06 9.42
N GLY A 357 10.09 5.04 8.14
CA GLY A 357 10.78 5.67 7.01
C GLY A 357 10.97 7.18 7.08
N THR A 358 10.18 7.88 7.91
CA THR A 358 10.00 9.32 7.83
C THR A 358 10.66 10.07 8.99
N ALA A 359 11.30 11.21 8.70
CA ALA A 359 11.85 12.10 9.71
C ALA A 359 10.73 12.80 10.50
N ALA A 360 10.95 13.02 11.79
CA ALA A 360 10.03 13.75 12.66
C ALA A 360 10.57 15.15 12.97
N SER A 361 9.70 16.15 12.88
CA SER A 361 10.02 17.54 13.21
C SER A 361 9.86 17.83 14.71
N PHE A 362 9.19 16.93 15.43
CA PHE A 362 9.04 16.97 16.89
C PHE A 362 9.45 15.63 17.51
N ALA A 363 9.84 15.66 18.78
CA ALA A 363 10.14 14.45 19.54
C ALA A 363 8.89 13.56 19.65
N TYR A 364 9.09 12.23 19.60
CA TYR A 364 7.97 11.31 19.80
C TYR A 364 7.49 11.36 21.26
N ILE A 365 6.16 11.36 21.44
CA ILE A 365 5.51 11.34 22.76
C ILE A 365 4.64 10.08 22.91
N LEU A 366 4.56 9.59 24.15
CA LEU A 366 3.74 8.43 24.53
C LEU A 366 2.23 8.72 24.50
N GLY A 367 1.79 9.96 24.67
CA GLY A 367 0.38 10.39 24.65
C GLY A 367 0.15 11.78 24.08
#